data_AF-A0AAV3Q7T0-F1
#
_entry.id   AF-A0AAV3Q7T0-F1
#
_cell.length_a   1.000
_cell.length_b   1.000
_cell.length_c   1.000
_cell.angle_alpha   90.00
_cell.angle_beta   90.00
_cell.angle_gamma   90.00
#
_symmetry.space_group_name_H-M   'P 1'
#
loop_
_entity.id
_entity.type
_entity.pdbx_description
1 polymer ?
#
loop_
_entity_poly.entity_id
_entity_poly.type
_entity_poly.pdbx_seq_one_letter_code
_entity_poly.pdbx_strand_id
1 'polypeptide(L)'
;MLCKQRSVMCYVLLPSCILFSTLFSVSSFDSNSQEIPTFGKYLVSLGSKRLLAENSGKYLVSSGAKRLLAENSGKYLVSSGVKRLLADNSGDYVSNSALILAEGRTYRKDPLNDFKRYTGGWNISEKHYWASVAYTGAPIFILAGIWFVVFGVCLVVIALYYCCCRRPPYGYSRIAYALSLILLILFTVAAIIGCIVLYTGQGKFHSSTSNTLDYVVDQANQTAENLKDVSEYLAAAKRIGVDQVFLPANVQTDIDEIQTKINSSATTLATRTADNSDDIKHLIDSVRLTLIILSAVMLLITFIGFVFSIFGMQSFVYILVIITWILVAGTFILCGVFLVLHNATADTCVAMNEWVQNPTAHTALDDILPCVENITAQETLNKTKEVTSQLVNVINQVITNVSNVNFSPVFVPLYYNQSGPLLPTLCNPFNPDLLERKCSSGEVDLNNATKVWKNFVCEVSSSGICITTGRLTPAIYNQMAAGVNVSYGLYHYGPFLVSLQDCSFVRQTFTDVHTTYCPGLRKYSRYIYIGLLLVSVAVMLSILFWVIYGRERRHRVYTKEHVPKPVGDFEQEKQT
;
A
#
# COMPACT_ATOMS: atom_id res chain seq x y z
N MET A 1 -18.71 36.81 46.24
CA MET A 1 -18.20 35.49 46.73
C MET A 1 -17.57 34.61 45.64
N LEU A 2 -17.66 34.93 44.34
CA LEU A 2 -17.15 34.08 43.25
C LEU A 2 -15.65 34.22 42.92
N CYS A 3 -14.93 35.12 43.59
CA CYS A 3 -13.51 35.33 43.35
C CYS A 3 -12.65 34.63 44.41
N LYS A 4 -12.92 33.35 44.70
CA LYS A 4 -12.07 32.53 45.57
C LYS A 4 -11.21 31.61 44.71
N GLN A 5 -9.91 31.86 44.79
CA GLN A 5 -8.86 31.23 44.02
C GLN A 5 -8.73 29.74 44.35
N ARG A 6 -9.15 28.87 43.43
CA ARG A 6 -8.50 27.57 43.21
C ARG A 6 -7.59 27.74 42.01
N SER A 7 -6.30 27.45 42.19
CA SER A 7 -5.24 27.78 41.25
C SER A 7 -5.60 27.46 39.80
N VAL A 8 -5.28 28.37 38.87
CA VAL A 8 -5.22 28.09 37.41
C VAL A 8 -4.39 26.83 37.14
N MET A 9 -3.42 26.53 38.03
CA MET A 9 -2.67 25.28 38.10
C MET A 9 -3.55 24.03 38.25
N CYS A 10 -4.65 24.06 39.02
CA CYS A 10 -5.63 22.97 39.06
C CYS A 10 -6.43 22.85 37.75
N TYR A 11 -6.82 23.95 37.12
CA TYR A 11 -7.64 23.91 35.90
C TYR A 11 -6.86 23.51 34.65
N VAL A 12 -5.55 23.78 34.62
CA VAL A 12 -4.67 23.44 33.48
C VAL A 12 -3.95 22.11 33.71
N LEU A 13 -3.52 21.76 34.94
CA LEU A 13 -2.84 20.47 35.19
C LEU A 13 -3.81 19.29 35.35
N LEU A 14 -5.06 19.45 35.81
CA LEU A 14 -5.98 18.30 35.89
C LEU A 14 -6.22 17.66 34.51
N PRO A 15 -6.59 18.42 33.46
CA PRO A 15 -6.80 17.85 32.14
C PRO A 15 -5.52 17.23 31.57
N SER A 16 -4.37 17.88 31.77
CA SER A 16 -3.07 17.40 31.29
C SER A 16 -2.60 16.14 32.01
N CYS A 17 -2.80 16.02 33.33
CA CYS A 17 -2.52 14.80 34.08
C CYS A 17 -3.47 13.65 33.70
N ILE A 18 -4.75 13.96 33.42
CA ILE A 18 -5.71 12.98 32.90
C ILE A 18 -5.29 12.50 31.50
N LEU A 19 -4.89 13.41 30.59
CA LEU A 19 -4.31 13.06 29.29
C LEU A 19 -2.99 12.28 29.40
N PHE A 20 -2.14 12.59 30.39
CA PHE A 20 -0.88 11.88 30.61
C PHE A 20 -1.11 10.45 31.12
N SER A 21 -2.11 10.25 31.98
CA SER A 21 -2.52 8.92 32.46
C SER A 21 -3.17 8.06 31.35
N THR A 22 -3.88 8.67 30.40
CA THR A 22 -4.40 7.95 29.23
C THR A 22 -3.29 7.65 28.22
N LEU A 23 -2.31 8.53 28.04
CA LEU A 23 -1.13 8.30 27.18
C LEU A 23 -0.22 7.18 27.68
N PHE A 24 0.01 7.04 29.00
CA PHE A 24 0.81 5.92 29.55
C PHE A 24 0.11 4.56 29.38
N SER A 25 -1.22 4.55 29.33
CA SER A 25 -2.02 3.36 29.03
C SER A 25 -2.00 3.01 27.53
N VAL A 26 -1.80 4.01 26.66
CA VAL A 26 -1.68 3.84 25.19
C VAL A 26 -0.25 3.53 24.75
N SER A 27 0.79 3.97 25.46
CA SER A 27 2.18 3.58 25.17
C SER A 27 2.51 2.14 25.57
N SER A 28 1.64 1.50 26.36
CA SER A 28 1.69 0.08 26.70
C SER A 28 1.06 -0.82 25.62
N PHE A 29 0.60 -0.26 24.50
CA PHE A 29 0.10 -1.01 23.34
C PHE A 29 1.29 -1.67 22.61
N ASP A 30 1.77 -2.77 23.18
CA ASP A 30 2.64 -3.68 22.45
C ASP A 30 1.84 -4.34 21.33
N SER A 31 2.38 -4.26 20.12
CA SER A 31 1.78 -4.67 18.85
C SER A 31 1.57 -6.19 18.70
N ASN A 32 1.55 -6.95 19.80
CA ASN A 32 1.53 -8.42 19.79
C ASN A 32 0.55 -9.11 20.76
N SER A 33 -0.42 -8.40 21.34
CA SER A 33 -1.40 -9.01 22.24
C SER A 33 -2.85 -8.75 21.80
N GLN A 34 -3.49 -9.79 21.25
CA GLN A 34 -4.94 -9.98 21.33
C GLN A 34 -5.32 -10.08 22.80
N GLU A 35 -5.72 -8.99 23.44
CA GLU A 35 -6.74 -8.90 24.49
C GLU A 35 -6.73 -7.51 25.14
N ILE A 36 -7.91 -6.89 25.24
CA ILE A 36 -8.11 -5.60 25.91
C ILE A 36 -8.38 -5.88 27.40
N PRO A 37 -7.62 -5.31 28.36
CA PRO A 37 -7.93 -5.46 29.77
C PRO A 37 -9.20 -4.71 30.18
N THR A 38 -9.83 -5.27 31.20
CA THR A 38 -11.18 -5.11 31.74
C THR A 38 -11.53 -3.73 32.34
N PHE A 39 -11.01 -2.62 31.80
CA PHE A 39 -11.33 -1.27 32.29
C PHE A 39 -12.34 -0.50 31.40
N GLY A 40 -12.56 -0.96 30.16
CA GLY A 40 -13.62 -0.45 29.27
C GLY A 40 -15.05 -0.65 29.79
N LYS A 41 -15.24 -1.53 30.79
CA LYS A 41 -16.53 -1.70 31.48
C LYS A 41 -16.88 -0.55 32.43
N TYR A 42 -15.89 0.19 32.95
CA TYR A 42 -16.16 1.27 33.92
C TYR A 42 -16.52 2.61 33.27
N LEU A 43 -15.97 2.93 32.09
CA LEU A 43 -16.33 4.17 31.36
C LEU A 43 -17.65 4.08 30.58
N VAL A 44 -18.06 2.87 30.16
CA VAL A 44 -19.42 2.64 29.64
C VAL A 44 -20.46 2.67 30.78
N SER A 45 -20.07 2.32 32.01
CA SER A 45 -20.95 2.38 33.19
C SER A 45 -21.25 3.83 33.65
N LEU A 46 -20.31 4.77 33.50
CA LEU A 46 -20.55 6.18 33.84
C LEU A 46 -21.28 6.98 32.74
N GLY A 47 -21.19 6.56 31.48
CA GLY A 47 -21.95 7.17 30.38
C GLY A 47 -23.41 6.71 30.27
N SER A 48 -23.75 5.55 30.85
CA SER A 48 -25.10 4.95 30.73
C SER A 48 -26.06 5.35 31.87
N LYS A 49 -25.58 5.97 32.95
CA LYS A 49 -26.43 6.43 34.08
C LYS A 49 -26.97 7.86 33.96
N ARG A 50 -26.82 8.53 32.81
CA ARG A 50 -27.37 9.88 32.58
C ARG A 50 -28.49 9.95 31.53
N LEU A 51 -29.01 8.81 31.07
CA LEU A 51 -30.14 8.70 30.15
C LEU A 51 -31.24 7.77 30.69
N LEU A 52 -31.52 7.83 32.00
CA LEU A 52 -32.70 7.20 32.61
C LEU A 52 -33.35 8.17 33.60
N ALA A 53 -33.92 9.25 33.07
CA ALA A 53 -34.90 10.06 33.77
C ALA A 53 -35.81 10.82 32.79
N GLU A 54 -36.27 10.19 31.71
CA GLU A 54 -37.46 10.68 31.00
C GLU A 54 -38.07 9.58 30.11
N ASN A 55 -39.06 8.88 30.67
CA ASN A 55 -40.17 8.14 30.05
C ASN A 55 -40.46 6.82 30.75
N SER A 56 -41.17 6.92 31.86
CA SER A 56 -42.04 5.87 32.34
C SER A 56 -43.32 5.86 31.49
N GLY A 57 -43.56 4.77 30.75
CA GLY A 57 -44.77 4.61 29.97
C GLY A 57 -44.97 3.18 29.47
N LYS A 58 -45.32 2.27 30.39
CA LYS A 58 -46.17 1.07 30.22
C LYS A 58 -45.85 0.14 29.02
N TYR A 59 -45.43 -1.10 29.30
CA TYR A 59 -46.18 -2.35 29.01
C TYR A 59 -45.43 -3.53 29.64
N LEU A 60 -46.14 -4.24 30.52
CA LEU A 60 -45.77 -5.52 31.15
C LEU A 60 -46.16 -6.69 30.25
N VAL A 61 -45.50 -7.84 30.48
CA VAL A 61 -45.83 -9.27 30.15
C VAL A 61 -44.60 -9.91 29.47
N SER A 62 -44.10 -11.12 29.77
CA SER A 62 -44.16 -12.10 30.87
C SER A 62 -43.24 -13.27 30.42
N SER A 63 -42.78 -14.10 31.36
CA SER A 63 -42.06 -15.39 31.21
C SER A 63 -40.57 -15.31 30.84
N GLY A 64 -39.61 -15.92 31.55
CA GLY A 64 -39.64 -16.80 32.73
C GLY A 64 -39.44 -18.28 32.39
N ALA A 65 -38.21 -18.80 32.53
CA ALA A 65 -37.83 -20.18 32.97
C ALA A 65 -36.35 -20.48 32.65
N LYS A 66 -35.48 -20.70 33.66
CA LYS A 66 -34.88 -22.01 34.13
C LYS A 66 -33.88 -22.63 33.13
N ARG A 67 -32.72 -23.21 33.46
CA ARG A 67 -32.07 -23.77 34.68
C ARG A 67 -30.59 -24.06 34.27
N LEU A 68 -29.58 -23.85 35.13
CA LEU A 68 -28.77 -24.86 35.86
C LEU A 68 -28.11 -25.94 34.96
N LEU A 69 -26.83 -26.34 35.02
CA LEU A 69 -25.70 -26.27 35.95
C LEU A 69 -24.48 -26.84 35.19
N ALA A 70 -23.26 -26.48 35.57
CA ALA A 70 -22.14 -27.41 35.87
C ALA A 70 -20.78 -26.71 35.66
N GLU A 71 -20.26 -26.25 36.79
CA GLU A 71 -18.86 -25.95 37.06
C GLU A 71 -18.07 -27.27 37.10
N ASN A 72 -16.93 -27.34 36.40
CA ASN A 72 -15.76 -27.97 37.01
C ASN A 72 -14.45 -27.41 36.46
N SER A 73 -13.63 -27.00 37.41
CA SER A 73 -12.29 -26.44 37.29
C SER A 73 -11.23 -27.52 37.03
N GLY A 74 -10.21 -27.20 36.23
CA GLY A 74 -8.99 -27.99 36.10
C GLY A 74 -7.85 -27.20 35.42
N LYS A 75 -6.88 -26.76 36.24
CA LYS A 75 -5.64 -26.07 35.86
C LYS A 75 -4.75 -26.94 34.93
N TYR A 76 -3.94 -26.33 34.06
CA TYR A 76 -2.46 -26.31 34.08
C TYR A 76 -1.84 -25.80 32.77
N LEU A 77 -1.00 -24.76 32.91
CA LEU A 77 0.29 -24.45 32.29
C LEU A 77 0.61 -24.80 30.81
N VAL A 78 0.86 -23.73 30.04
CA VAL A 78 2.04 -23.46 29.15
C VAL A 78 2.47 -24.56 28.16
N SER A 79 2.38 -24.27 26.85
CA SER A 79 3.55 -24.17 25.96
C SER A 79 3.14 -23.85 24.52
N SER A 80 3.93 -22.96 23.92
CA SER A 80 3.98 -22.58 22.51
C SER A 80 4.23 -23.78 21.58
N GLY A 81 3.68 -23.74 20.36
CA GLY A 81 4.22 -24.45 19.21
C GLY A 81 3.23 -25.26 18.36
N VAL A 82 2.91 -24.71 17.18
CA VAL A 82 2.70 -25.39 15.88
C VAL A 82 1.97 -26.74 15.90
N LYS A 83 0.73 -26.80 15.40
CA LYS A 83 0.13 -28.03 14.89
C LYS A 83 -0.66 -27.82 13.60
N ARG A 84 -0.20 -28.56 12.57
CA ARG A 84 -0.90 -28.96 11.34
C ARG A 84 -2.33 -29.42 11.67
N LEU A 85 -3.29 -29.07 10.81
CA LEU A 85 -4.57 -29.77 10.72
C LEU A 85 -4.68 -30.41 9.34
N LEU A 86 -4.58 -31.73 9.33
CA LEU A 86 -5.23 -32.58 8.33
C LEU A 86 -6.51 -33.13 8.96
N ALA A 87 -7.59 -32.94 8.21
CA ALA A 87 -8.79 -33.76 8.07
C ALA A 87 -9.46 -34.33 9.34
N ASP A 88 -10.69 -33.88 9.57
CA ASP A 88 -11.77 -34.83 9.80
C ASP A 88 -12.98 -34.45 8.93
N ASN A 89 -13.58 -35.46 8.33
CA ASN A 89 -14.45 -35.36 7.14
C ASN A 89 -15.93 -35.52 7.50
N SER A 90 -16.77 -35.12 6.55
CA SER A 90 -18.20 -35.46 6.37
C SER A 90 -19.25 -34.55 7.01
N GLY A 91 -19.53 -33.48 6.27
CA GLY A 91 -20.76 -32.70 6.24
C GLY A 91 -20.72 -31.91 4.94
N ASP A 92 -21.23 -32.53 3.87
CA ASP A 92 -21.19 -32.05 2.49
C ASP A 92 -21.99 -30.75 2.36
N TYR A 93 -21.30 -29.64 2.56
CA TYR A 93 -21.60 -28.34 1.99
C TYR A 93 -20.28 -27.85 1.40
N VAL A 94 -20.08 -28.11 0.11
CA VAL A 94 -19.24 -27.24 -0.72
C VAL A 94 -19.92 -25.87 -0.74
N SER A 95 -19.79 -25.13 0.35
CA SER A 95 -19.84 -23.69 0.25
C SER A 95 -18.63 -23.33 -0.60
N ASN A 96 -18.88 -22.70 -1.74
CA ASN A 96 -17.92 -21.84 -2.42
C ASN A 96 -17.48 -20.74 -1.43
N SER A 97 -16.72 -21.10 -0.39
CA SER A 97 -16.23 -20.19 0.62
C SER A 97 -15.08 -19.44 -0.02
N ALA A 98 -15.38 -18.25 -0.54
CA ALA A 98 -14.38 -17.28 -0.95
C ALA A 98 -13.35 -17.15 0.19
N LEU A 99 -12.06 -17.27 -0.15
CA LEU A 99 -11.01 -17.16 0.86
C LEU A 99 -10.97 -15.71 1.36
N ILE A 100 -11.09 -15.56 2.67
CA ILE A 100 -11.07 -14.27 3.34
C ILE A 100 -9.61 -13.88 3.57
N LEU A 101 -9.14 -12.87 2.83
CA LEU A 101 -7.76 -12.39 2.94
C LEU A 101 -7.54 -11.59 4.24
N ALA A 102 -6.38 -11.76 4.86
CA ALA A 102 -5.94 -11.10 6.09
C ALA A 102 -6.99 -11.15 7.23
N GLU A 103 -7.74 -12.25 7.34
CA GLU A 103 -8.85 -12.40 8.30
C GLU A 103 -8.42 -12.05 9.74
N GLY A 104 -7.33 -12.67 10.21
CA GLY A 104 -6.84 -12.46 11.58
C GLY A 104 -6.48 -11.02 11.92
N ARG A 105 -6.02 -10.23 10.94
CA ARG A 105 -5.64 -8.82 11.12
C ARG A 105 -6.81 -7.85 10.96
N THR A 106 -7.72 -8.19 10.06
CA THR A 106 -8.91 -7.38 9.75
C THR A 106 -10.06 -7.61 10.74
N TYR A 107 -9.93 -8.57 11.66
CA TYR A 107 -10.87 -8.84 12.75
C TYR A 107 -10.88 -7.76 13.85
N ARG A 108 -11.37 -6.56 13.49
CA ARG A 108 -11.43 -5.34 14.31
C ARG A 108 -12.87 -4.80 14.36
N LYS A 109 -13.14 -3.88 15.28
CA LYS A 109 -14.47 -3.27 15.42
C LYS A 109 -14.80 -2.43 14.19
N ASP A 110 -16.06 -2.48 13.76
CA ASP A 110 -16.59 -1.67 12.67
C ASP A 110 -17.65 -0.69 13.18
N PRO A 111 -17.38 0.63 13.18
CA PRO A 111 -18.33 1.63 13.64
C PRO A 111 -19.58 1.74 12.75
N LEU A 112 -19.55 1.28 11.50
CA LEU A 112 -20.72 1.29 10.61
C LEU A 112 -21.65 0.09 10.84
N ASN A 113 -21.26 -0.89 11.64
CA ASN A 113 -22.04 -2.09 11.94
C ASN A 113 -22.18 -2.30 13.45
N ASP A 114 -22.73 -1.30 14.15
CA ASP A 114 -22.97 -1.33 15.60
C ASP A 114 -21.74 -1.71 16.45
N PHE A 115 -20.53 -1.37 15.98
CA PHE A 115 -19.26 -1.77 16.60
C PHE A 115 -19.05 -3.29 16.70
N LYS A 116 -19.79 -4.09 15.94
CA LYS A 116 -19.52 -5.52 15.75
C LYS A 116 -18.16 -5.69 15.09
N ARG A 117 -17.56 -6.86 15.30
CA ARG A 117 -16.27 -7.15 14.67
C ARG A 117 -16.49 -7.46 13.20
N TYR A 118 -15.68 -6.83 12.36
CA TYR A 118 -15.64 -7.05 10.94
C TYR A 118 -14.99 -8.39 10.62
N THR A 119 -15.64 -9.19 9.77
CA THR A 119 -15.23 -10.54 9.39
C THR A 119 -15.01 -10.70 7.89
N GLY A 120 -15.12 -9.62 7.11
CA GLY A 120 -15.11 -9.67 5.64
C GLY A 120 -13.72 -9.74 5.01
N GLY A 121 -12.64 -9.70 5.80
CA GLY A 121 -11.27 -9.74 5.27
C GLY A 121 -10.80 -8.44 4.62
N TRP A 122 -9.62 -8.46 4.04
CA TRP A 122 -9.12 -7.35 3.24
C TRP A 122 -9.96 -7.23 1.96
N ASN A 123 -10.63 -6.08 1.79
CA ASN A 123 -11.36 -5.74 0.56
C ASN A 123 -11.45 -4.21 0.42
N ILE A 124 -10.76 -3.63 -0.55
CA ILE A 124 -10.71 -2.17 -0.75
C ILE A 124 -12.01 -1.58 -1.33
N SER A 125 -12.88 -2.40 -1.92
CA SER A 125 -14.18 -1.98 -2.43
C SER A 125 -15.25 -1.94 -1.32
N GLU A 126 -15.00 -2.64 -0.21
CA GLU A 126 -15.94 -2.76 0.90
C GLU A 126 -15.85 -1.57 1.86
N LYS A 127 -17.00 -0.94 2.15
CA LYS A 127 -17.07 0.22 3.06
C LYS A 127 -16.80 -0.16 4.50
N HIS A 128 -17.28 -1.34 4.92
CA HIS A 128 -17.08 -1.85 6.27
C HIS A 128 -15.59 -2.15 6.57
N TYR A 129 -14.81 -2.53 5.55
CA TYR A 129 -13.35 -2.66 5.68
C TYR A 129 -12.72 -1.31 6.04
N TRP A 130 -12.96 -0.26 5.24
CA TRP A 130 -12.40 1.08 5.49
C TRP A 130 -12.84 1.67 6.82
N ALA A 131 -14.11 1.51 7.19
CA ALA A 131 -14.61 1.96 8.48
C ALA A 131 -13.90 1.26 9.65
N SER A 132 -13.67 -0.05 9.53
CA SER A 132 -12.96 -0.81 10.55
C SER A 132 -11.47 -0.42 10.63
N VAL A 133 -10.78 -0.25 9.49
CA VAL A 133 -9.39 0.23 9.47
C VAL A 133 -9.29 1.62 10.08
N ALA A 134 -10.17 2.55 9.68
CA ALA A 134 -10.19 3.92 10.17
C ALA A 134 -10.41 3.99 11.68
N TYR A 135 -11.22 3.08 12.22
CA TYR A 135 -11.48 2.99 13.66
C TYR A 135 -10.23 2.67 14.50
N THR A 136 -9.18 2.09 13.90
CA THR A 136 -7.89 1.89 14.59
C THR A 136 -7.22 3.22 14.99
N GLY A 137 -7.48 4.30 14.24
CA GLY A 137 -7.02 5.66 14.56
C GLY A 137 -7.90 6.40 15.57
N ALA A 138 -9.08 5.87 15.92
CA ALA A 138 -10.07 6.56 16.76
C ALA A 138 -9.51 7.09 18.10
N PRO A 139 -8.67 6.35 18.86
CA PRO A 139 -8.11 6.87 20.11
C PRO A 139 -7.32 8.18 19.92
N ILE A 140 -6.58 8.30 18.82
CA ILE A 140 -5.76 9.47 18.51
C ILE A 140 -6.64 10.62 18.03
N PHE A 141 -7.66 10.35 17.21
CA PHE A 141 -8.62 11.38 16.78
C PHE A 141 -9.43 11.93 17.96
N ILE A 142 -9.88 11.06 18.87
CA ILE A 142 -10.56 11.47 20.10
C ILE A 142 -9.62 12.31 20.96
N LEU A 143 -8.35 11.92 21.09
CA LEU A 143 -7.34 12.70 21.82
C LEU A 143 -7.17 14.09 21.21
N ALA A 144 -7.10 14.19 19.88
CA ALA A 144 -7.02 15.46 19.16
C ALA A 144 -8.24 16.35 19.44
N GLY A 145 -9.44 15.77 19.39
CA GLY A 145 -10.69 16.49 19.67
C GLY A 145 -10.78 16.97 21.12
N ILE A 146 -10.45 16.11 22.08
CA ILE A 146 -10.41 16.47 23.51
C ILE A 146 -9.39 17.59 23.74
N TRP A 147 -8.19 17.44 23.20
CA TRP A 147 -7.14 18.46 23.30
C TRP A 147 -7.62 19.80 22.73
N PHE A 148 -8.19 19.78 21.52
CA PHE A 148 -8.67 20.97 20.86
C PHE A 148 -9.75 21.68 21.70
N VAL A 149 -10.80 20.97 22.10
CA VAL A 149 -11.93 21.54 22.84
C VAL A 149 -11.52 21.96 24.26
N VAL A 150 -10.90 21.07 25.04
CA VAL A 150 -10.60 21.35 26.45
C VAL A 150 -9.59 22.48 26.57
N PHE A 151 -8.51 22.44 25.79
CA PHE A 151 -7.51 23.49 25.84
C PHE A 151 -8.05 24.82 25.32
N GLY A 152 -8.86 24.79 24.25
CA GLY A 152 -9.53 25.99 23.72
C GLY A 152 -10.47 26.64 24.73
N VAL A 153 -11.33 25.85 25.39
CA VAL A 153 -12.21 26.35 26.47
C VAL A 153 -11.40 26.92 27.63
N CYS A 154 -10.31 26.25 28.03
CA CYS A 154 -9.42 26.77 29.06
C CYS A 154 -8.83 28.14 28.69
N LEU A 155 -8.39 28.34 27.44
CA LEU A 155 -7.88 29.63 26.96
C LEU A 155 -8.96 30.73 27.02
N VAL A 156 -10.19 30.43 26.59
CA VAL A 156 -11.32 31.37 26.62
C VAL A 156 -11.68 31.75 28.06
N VAL A 157 -11.78 30.77 28.97
CA VAL A 157 -12.06 31.02 30.39
C VAL A 157 -10.97 31.89 31.03
N ILE A 158 -9.70 31.61 30.72
CA ILE A 158 -8.57 32.42 31.20
C ILE A 158 -8.67 33.86 30.67
N ALA A 159 -9.00 34.06 29.39
CA ALA A 159 -9.17 35.38 28.79
C ALA A 159 -10.31 36.17 29.46
N LEU A 160 -11.48 35.55 29.64
CA LEU A 160 -12.64 36.16 30.32
C LEU A 160 -12.33 36.50 31.79
N TYR A 161 -11.64 35.62 32.50
CA TYR A 161 -11.24 35.86 33.89
C TYR A 161 -10.28 37.05 34.02
N TYR A 162 -9.30 37.19 33.11
CA TYR A 162 -8.40 38.34 33.10
C TYR A 162 -9.09 39.66 32.73
N CYS A 163 -10.17 39.62 31.94
CA CYS A 163 -10.98 40.80 31.65
C CYS A 163 -11.89 41.21 32.83
N CYS A 164 -12.36 40.25 33.64
CA CYS A 164 -13.36 40.52 34.68
C CYS A 164 -12.83 40.60 36.13
N CYS A 165 -11.64 40.07 36.43
CA CYS A 165 -11.13 39.98 37.81
C CYS A 165 -9.70 40.55 37.98
N ARG A 166 -9.47 41.33 39.04
CA ARG A 166 -8.13 41.84 39.42
C ARG A 166 -7.30 40.73 40.09
N ARG A 167 -6.00 40.70 39.77
CA ARG A 167 -5.06 39.65 40.20
C ARG A 167 -4.80 39.69 41.72
N PRO A 168 -5.08 38.62 42.47
CA PRO A 168 -4.52 38.44 43.81
C PRO A 168 -3.01 38.10 43.72
N PRO A 169 -2.16 38.61 44.64
CA PRO A 169 -0.74 38.31 44.63
C PRO A 169 -0.51 36.84 45.00
N TYR A 170 0.00 36.06 44.04
CA TYR A 170 0.40 34.68 44.25
C TYR A 170 1.88 34.63 44.67
N GLY A 171 2.21 33.78 45.65
CA GLY A 171 3.56 33.61 46.17
C GLY A 171 4.45 32.79 45.22
N TYR A 172 5.75 33.12 45.20
CA TYR A 172 6.77 32.43 44.41
C TYR A 172 7.16 31.09 45.04
N SER A 173 7.25 30.01 44.24
CA SER A 173 7.78 28.71 44.68
C SER A 173 9.04 28.30 43.92
N ARG A 174 10.17 28.16 44.65
CA ARG A 174 11.48 27.76 44.07
C ARG A 174 11.43 26.37 43.43
N ILE A 175 10.70 25.43 44.04
CA ILE A 175 10.60 24.04 43.58
C ILE A 175 9.82 23.98 42.26
N ALA A 176 8.69 24.70 42.16
CA ALA A 176 7.89 24.77 40.94
C ALA A 176 8.67 25.42 39.78
N TYR A 177 9.46 26.46 40.07
CA TYR A 177 10.33 27.11 39.10
C TYR A 177 11.44 26.18 38.57
N ALA A 178 12.14 25.46 39.45
CA ALA A 178 13.20 24.53 39.04
C ALA A 178 12.65 23.32 38.26
N LEU A 179 11.56 22.73 38.74
CA LEU A 179 10.94 21.56 38.12
C LEU A 179 10.34 21.89 36.74
N SER A 180 9.68 23.04 36.59
CA SER A 180 9.15 23.48 35.30
C SER A 180 10.25 23.70 34.27
N LEU A 181 11.41 24.23 34.67
CA LEU A 181 12.55 24.41 33.78
C LEU A 181 13.14 23.06 33.32
N ILE A 182 13.33 22.11 34.24
CA ILE A 182 13.85 20.77 33.90
C ILE A 182 12.91 20.06 32.93
N LEU A 183 11.61 20.03 33.22
CA LEU A 183 10.62 19.42 32.34
C LEU A 183 10.56 20.10 30.98
N LEU A 184 10.70 21.42 30.94
CA LEU A 184 10.73 22.14 29.68
C LEU A 184 11.93 21.75 28.81
N ILE A 185 13.12 21.61 29.40
CA ILE A 185 14.31 21.12 28.68
C ILE A 185 14.10 19.68 28.19
N LEU A 186 13.50 18.80 29.00
CA LEU A 186 13.24 17.42 28.60
C LEU A 186 12.26 17.34 27.43
N PHE A 187 11.20 18.14 27.44
CA PHE A 187 10.21 18.13 26.35
C PHE A 187 10.75 18.79 25.07
N THR A 188 11.60 19.80 25.16
CA THR A 188 12.26 20.35 23.95
C THR A 188 13.21 19.31 23.33
N VAL A 189 13.97 18.57 24.14
CA VAL A 189 14.79 17.44 23.65
C VAL A 189 13.93 16.34 23.04
N ALA A 190 12.82 15.96 23.67
CA ALA A 190 11.90 14.98 23.12
C ALA A 190 11.28 15.42 21.78
N ALA A 191 10.93 16.70 21.63
CA ALA A 191 10.45 17.26 20.38
C ALA A 191 11.52 17.20 19.28
N ILE A 192 12.79 17.49 19.60
CA ILE A 192 13.92 17.34 18.66
C ILE A 192 14.06 15.89 18.21
N ILE A 193 14.06 14.93 19.14
CA ILE A 193 14.12 13.50 18.81
C ILE A 193 12.95 13.09 17.93
N GLY A 194 11.72 13.51 18.27
CA GLY A 194 10.53 13.23 17.48
C GLY A 194 10.62 13.76 16.05
N CYS A 195 11.13 14.98 15.86
CA CYS A 195 11.33 15.55 14.53
C CYS A 195 12.41 14.82 13.73
N ILE A 196 13.48 14.32 14.37
CA ILE A 196 14.50 13.50 13.71
C ILE A 196 13.90 12.15 13.24
N VAL A 197 13.13 11.48 14.12
CA VAL A 197 12.44 10.23 13.77
C VAL A 197 11.45 10.45 12.63
N LEU A 198 10.69 11.55 12.68
CA LEU A 198 9.75 11.90 11.64
C LEU A 198 10.48 12.17 10.31
N TYR A 199 11.51 13.02 10.31
CA TYR A 199 12.28 13.36 9.11
C TYR A 199 12.90 12.12 8.44
N THR A 200 13.52 11.25 9.24
CA THR A 200 14.12 10.00 8.74
C THR A 200 13.06 9.02 8.25
N GLY A 201 11.95 8.87 8.98
CA GLY A 201 10.81 8.04 8.61
C GLY A 201 10.17 8.48 7.29
N GLN A 202 9.94 9.79 7.11
CA GLN A 202 9.37 10.37 5.88
C GLN A 202 10.23 10.08 4.65
N GLY A 203 11.53 10.40 4.72
CA GLY A 203 12.43 10.21 3.58
C GLY A 203 12.52 8.75 3.15
N LYS A 204 12.58 7.83 4.12
CA LYS A 204 12.63 6.39 3.85
C LYS A 204 11.30 5.81 3.39
N PHE A 205 10.18 6.29 3.93
CA PHE A 205 8.85 5.87 3.47
C PHE A 205 8.62 6.30 2.01
N HIS A 206 8.87 7.57 1.68
CA HIS A 206 8.75 8.08 0.32
C HIS A 206 9.60 7.27 -0.67
N SER A 207 10.88 7.03 -0.37
CA SER A 207 11.75 6.23 -1.23
C SER A 207 11.28 4.78 -1.35
N SER A 208 10.84 4.15 -0.24
CA SER A 208 10.31 2.79 -0.25
C SER A 208 9.05 2.68 -1.12
N THR A 209 8.14 3.64 -1.01
CA THR A 209 6.89 3.62 -1.79
C THR A 209 7.14 3.93 -3.25
N SER A 210 7.99 4.92 -3.59
CA SER A 210 8.37 5.19 -4.98
C SER A 210 8.99 3.95 -5.63
N ASN A 211 9.97 3.32 -4.98
CA ASN A 211 10.61 2.12 -5.52
C ASN A 211 9.64 0.95 -5.70
N THR A 212 8.61 0.85 -4.84
CA THR A 212 7.56 -0.19 -4.98
C THR A 212 6.70 0.10 -6.21
N LEU A 213 6.29 1.37 -6.40
CA LEU A 213 5.50 1.79 -7.56
C LEU A 213 6.30 1.65 -8.87
N ASP A 214 7.58 2.04 -8.87
CA ASP A 214 8.49 1.89 -10.00
C ASP A 214 8.59 0.42 -10.44
N TYR A 215 8.75 -0.49 -9.48
CA TYR A 215 8.78 -1.92 -9.76
C TYR A 215 7.46 -2.43 -10.36
N VAL A 216 6.31 -2.02 -9.81
CA VAL A 216 5.00 -2.42 -10.35
C VAL A 216 4.77 -1.87 -11.77
N VAL A 217 5.17 -0.62 -12.04
CA VAL A 217 5.12 -0.02 -13.38
C VAL A 217 6.02 -0.77 -14.36
N ASP A 218 7.25 -1.12 -13.94
CA ASP A 218 8.19 -1.87 -14.76
C ASP A 218 7.64 -3.25 -15.14
N GLN A 219 7.07 -3.99 -14.18
CA GLN A 219 6.41 -5.28 -14.46
C GLN A 219 5.20 -5.15 -15.40
N ALA A 220 4.39 -4.10 -15.23
CA ALA A 220 3.26 -3.83 -16.12
C ALA A 220 3.71 -3.46 -17.54
N ASN A 221 4.77 -2.65 -17.67
CA ASN A 221 5.33 -2.28 -18.97
C ASN A 221 5.93 -3.49 -19.69
N GLN A 222 6.71 -4.33 -19.01
CA GLN A 222 7.23 -5.57 -19.60
C GLN A 222 6.10 -6.49 -20.10
N THR A 223 5.01 -6.59 -19.32
CA THR A 223 3.83 -7.37 -19.72
C THR A 223 3.15 -6.77 -20.95
N ALA A 224 3.00 -5.44 -21.00
CA ALA A 224 2.43 -4.73 -22.13
C ALA A 224 3.30 -4.83 -23.39
N GLU A 225 4.62 -4.77 -23.26
CA GLU A 225 5.57 -4.95 -24.35
C GLU A 225 5.49 -6.37 -24.94
N ASN A 226 5.52 -7.41 -24.09
CA ASN A 226 5.36 -8.80 -24.55
C ASN A 226 4.02 -9.04 -25.27
N LEU A 227 2.93 -8.43 -24.77
CA LEU A 227 1.62 -8.47 -25.45
C LEU A 227 1.68 -7.78 -26.81
N LYS A 228 2.35 -6.62 -26.90
CA LYS A 228 2.52 -5.88 -28.15
C LYS A 228 3.35 -6.68 -29.16
N ASP A 229 4.42 -7.34 -28.72
CA ASP A 229 5.23 -8.20 -29.58
C ASP A 229 4.39 -9.35 -30.17
N VAL A 230 3.57 -10.02 -29.35
CA VAL A 230 2.63 -11.05 -29.84
C VAL A 230 1.69 -10.47 -30.89
N SER A 231 1.12 -9.29 -30.64
CA SER A 231 0.27 -8.59 -31.61
C SER A 231 1.01 -8.27 -32.91
N GLU A 232 2.27 -7.85 -32.85
CA GLU A 232 3.10 -7.57 -34.03
C GLU A 232 3.42 -8.84 -34.82
N TYR A 233 3.72 -9.96 -34.16
CA TYR A 233 3.92 -11.25 -34.82
C TYR A 233 2.63 -11.78 -35.48
N LEU A 234 1.47 -11.63 -34.84
CA LEU A 234 0.18 -11.99 -35.44
C LEU A 234 -0.12 -11.13 -36.69
N ALA A 235 0.14 -9.82 -36.61
CA ALA A 235 -0.01 -8.91 -37.75
C ALA A 235 0.94 -9.27 -38.91
N ALA A 236 2.18 -9.67 -38.58
CA ALA A 236 3.16 -10.14 -39.56
C ALA A 236 2.72 -11.46 -40.23
N ALA A 237 2.16 -12.40 -39.46
CA ALA A 237 1.67 -13.68 -39.97
C ALA A 237 0.65 -13.51 -41.10
N LYS A 238 -0.27 -12.54 -40.97
CA LYS A 238 -1.27 -12.21 -42.00
C LYS A 238 -0.65 -11.76 -43.33
N ARG A 239 0.51 -11.10 -43.29
CA ARG A 239 1.21 -10.58 -44.49
C ARG A 239 2.11 -11.63 -45.15
N ILE A 240 2.40 -12.74 -44.48
CA ILE A 240 3.25 -13.77 -45.04
C ILE A 240 2.47 -14.56 -46.09
N GLY A 241 2.93 -14.43 -47.33
CA GLY A 241 2.59 -15.32 -48.43
C GLY A 241 3.85 -15.99 -48.94
N VAL A 242 3.90 -17.32 -48.90
CA VAL A 242 5.01 -18.08 -49.48
C VAL A 242 4.54 -18.57 -50.84
N ASP A 243 5.18 -18.09 -51.91
CA ASP A 243 4.81 -18.40 -53.29
C ASP A 243 3.30 -18.22 -53.58
N GLN A 244 2.74 -17.10 -53.10
CA GLN A 244 1.30 -16.75 -53.21
C GLN A 244 0.33 -17.65 -52.42
N VAL A 245 0.84 -18.55 -51.57
CA VAL A 245 0.02 -19.30 -50.60
C VAL A 245 -0.01 -18.51 -49.28
N PHE A 246 -1.22 -18.15 -48.84
CA PHE A 246 -1.47 -17.33 -47.64
C PHE A 246 -2.23 -18.13 -46.57
N LEU A 247 -2.30 -17.59 -45.36
CA LEU A 247 -3.19 -18.12 -44.32
C LEU A 247 -4.67 -18.10 -44.77
N PRO A 248 -5.48 -19.08 -44.33
CA PRO A 248 -6.92 -19.10 -44.59
C PRO A 248 -7.65 -17.82 -44.13
N ALA A 249 -8.70 -17.41 -44.85
CA ALA A 249 -9.40 -16.14 -44.57
C ALA A 249 -10.01 -16.07 -43.16
N ASN A 250 -10.52 -17.18 -42.63
CA ASN A 250 -11.04 -17.26 -41.26
C ASN A 250 -9.95 -16.94 -40.22
N VAL A 251 -8.74 -17.48 -40.41
CA VAL A 251 -7.61 -17.22 -39.50
C VAL A 251 -7.17 -15.75 -39.59
N GLN A 252 -7.24 -15.14 -40.77
CA GLN A 252 -6.91 -13.72 -40.94
C GLN A 252 -7.89 -12.79 -40.21
N THR A 253 -9.19 -13.12 -40.21
CA THR A 253 -10.21 -12.35 -39.48
C THR A 253 -10.04 -12.49 -37.96
N ASP A 254 -9.77 -13.72 -37.49
CA ASP A 254 -9.50 -13.98 -36.06
C ASP A 254 -8.27 -13.20 -35.56
N ILE A 255 -7.22 -13.10 -36.40
CA ILE A 255 -6.04 -12.28 -36.12
C ILE A 255 -6.41 -10.81 -35.91
N ASP A 256 -7.27 -10.23 -36.76
CA ASP A 256 -7.65 -8.81 -36.65
C ASP A 256 -8.39 -8.53 -35.32
N GLU A 257 -9.30 -9.42 -34.92
CA GLU A 257 -10.03 -9.28 -33.65
C GLU A 257 -9.08 -9.35 -32.44
N ILE A 258 -8.18 -10.33 -32.42
CA ILE A 258 -7.23 -10.51 -31.32
C ILE A 258 -6.23 -9.36 -31.25
N GLN A 259 -5.73 -8.89 -32.38
CA GLN A 259 -4.78 -7.77 -32.45
C GLN A 259 -5.35 -6.50 -31.81
N THR A 260 -6.62 -6.18 -32.09
CA THR A 260 -7.27 -5.01 -31.48
C THR A 260 -7.45 -5.14 -29.97
N LYS A 261 -7.84 -6.33 -29.48
CA LYS A 261 -8.00 -6.61 -28.04
C LYS A 261 -6.67 -6.59 -27.29
N ILE A 262 -5.63 -7.22 -27.83
CA ILE A 262 -4.29 -7.25 -27.23
C ILE A 262 -3.69 -5.86 -27.17
N ASN A 263 -3.71 -5.11 -28.28
CA ASN A 263 -3.10 -3.78 -28.33
C ASN A 263 -3.81 -2.77 -27.41
N SER A 264 -5.15 -2.83 -27.31
CA SER A 264 -5.91 -1.99 -26.39
C SER A 264 -5.65 -2.36 -24.93
N SER A 265 -5.58 -3.65 -24.59
CA SER A 265 -5.29 -4.13 -23.23
C SER A 265 -3.87 -3.78 -22.80
N ALA A 266 -2.87 -3.99 -23.66
CA ALA A 266 -1.47 -3.64 -23.42
C ALA A 266 -1.30 -2.13 -23.19
N THR A 267 -1.89 -1.30 -24.06
CA THR A 267 -1.84 0.16 -23.93
C THR A 267 -2.54 0.61 -22.64
N THR A 268 -3.71 0.04 -22.32
CA THR A 268 -4.46 0.38 -21.10
C THR A 268 -3.67 0.00 -19.86
N LEU A 269 -3.06 -1.19 -19.81
CA LEU A 269 -2.25 -1.64 -18.69
C LEU A 269 -1.05 -0.71 -18.45
N ALA A 270 -0.28 -0.40 -19.50
CA ALA A 270 0.89 0.46 -19.40
C ALA A 270 0.51 1.89 -18.98
N THR A 271 -0.46 2.50 -19.67
CA THR A 271 -0.88 3.88 -19.39
C THR A 271 -1.53 4.03 -18.02
N ARG A 272 -2.50 3.18 -17.67
CA ARG A 272 -3.18 3.27 -16.37
C ARG A 272 -2.23 3.02 -15.21
N THR A 273 -1.28 2.08 -15.34
CA THR A 273 -0.32 1.80 -14.27
C THR A 273 0.67 2.96 -14.11
N ALA A 274 1.15 3.53 -15.23
CA ALA A 274 2.02 4.70 -15.21
C ALA A 274 1.32 5.93 -14.61
N ASP A 275 0.11 6.25 -15.07
CA ASP A 275 -0.69 7.37 -14.57
C ASP A 275 -0.99 7.23 -13.06
N ASN A 276 -1.45 6.04 -12.63
CA ASN A 276 -1.71 5.78 -11.22
C ASN A 276 -0.44 5.91 -10.36
N SER A 277 0.69 5.42 -10.86
CA SER A 277 1.97 5.57 -10.16
C SER A 277 2.39 7.03 -10.05
N ASP A 278 2.27 7.81 -11.12
CA ASP A 278 2.59 9.24 -11.12
C ASP A 278 1.71 10.02 -10.14
N ASP A 279 0.40 9.79 -10.17
CA ASP A 279 -0.57 10.36 -9.23
C ASP A 279 -0.19 10.05 -7.77
N ILE A 280 0.12 8.79 -7.46
CA ILE A 280 0.50 8.39 -6.10
C ILE A 280 1.83 9.03 -5.70
N LYS A 281 2.84 9.07 -6.59
CA LYS A 281 4.12 9.72 -6.30
C LYS A 281 3.95 11.21 -6.01
N HIS A 282 3.18 11.91 -6.84
CA HIS A 282 2.87 13.32 -6.65
C HIS A 282 2.17 13.58 -5.30
N LEU A 283 1.22 12.72 -4.91
CA LEU A 283 0.59 12.78 -3.59
C LEU A 283 1.61 12.57 -2.45
N ILE A 284 2.49 11.57 -2.55
CA ILE A 284 3.50 11.30 -1.52
C ILE A 284 4.54 12.42 -1.44
N ASP A 285 4.90 13.04 -2.57
CA ASP A 285 5.77 14.22 -2.60
C ASP A 285 5.16 15.42 -1.89
N SER A 286 3.89 15.70 -2.16
CA SER A 286 3.13 16.74 -1.46
C SER A 286 3.06 16.47 0.06
N VAL A 287 2.80 15.23 0.44
CA VAL A 287 2.77 14.79 1.85
C VAL A 287 4.15 14.94 2.50
N ARG A 288 5.22 14.55 1.82
CA ARG A 288 6.60 14.70 2.30
C ARG A 288 6.95 16.16 2.54
N LEU A 289 6.65 17.04 1.58
CA LEU A 289 6.87 18.48 1.71
C LEU A 289 6.10 19.04 2.92
N THR A 290 4.82 18.69 3.04
CA THR A 290 3.97 19.12 4.16
C THR A 290 4.56 18.70 5.51
N LEU A 291 5.08 17.47 5.62
CA LEU A 291 5.62 16.94 6.87
C LEU A 291 7.01 17.50 7.22
N ILE A 292 7.81 17.86 6.22
CA ILE A 292 9.06 18.62 6.41
C ILE A 292 8.75 20.02 6.95
N ILE A 293 7.82 20.74 6.30
CA ILE A 293 7.41 22.08 6.75
C ILE A 293 6.86 22.02 8.17
N LEU A 294 5.97 21.06 8.44
CA LEU A 294 5.39 20.85 9.77
C LEU A 294 6.48 20.63 10.83
N SER A 295 7.46 19.75 10.55
CA SER A 295 8.56 19.48 11.48
C SER A 295 9.41 20.72 11.74
N ALA A 296 9.77 21.47 10.69
CA ALA A 296 10.56 22.69 10.81
C ALA A 296 9.83 23.77 11.62
N VAL A 297 8.54 24.00 11.34
CA VAL A 297 7.70 24.95 12.07
C VAL A 297 7.54 24.54 13.53
N MET A 298 7.31 23.25 13.82
CA MET A 298 7.19 22.76 15.18
C MET A 298 8.49 22.93 15.98
N LEU A 299 9.66 22.65 15.39
CA LEU A 299 10.94 22.89 16.04
C LEU A 299 11.20 24.37 16.29
N LEU A 300 10.94 25.22 15.28
CA LEU A 300 11.14 26.67 15.39
C LEU A 300 10.26 27.26 16.49
N ILE A 301 8.97 26.93 16.50
CA ILE A 301 8.03 27.36 17.54
C ILE A 301 8.47 26.84 18.91
N THR A 302 8.93 25.59 18.99
CA THR A 302 9.38 25.00 20.25
C THR A 302 10.60 25.73 20.81
N PHE A 303 11.57 26.05 19.95
CA PHE A 303 12.76 26.80 20.31
C PHE A 303 12.44 28.24 20.70
N ILE A 304 11.67 28.97 19.89
CA ILE A 304 11.28 30.36 20.17
C ILE A 304 10.46 30.42 21.46
N GLY A 305 9.52 29.49 21.67
CA GLY A 305 8.72 29.41 22.89
C GLY A 305 9.58 29.19 24.13
N PHE A 306 10.58 28.30 24.04
CA PHE A 306 11.57 28.10 25.11
C PHE A 306 12.35 29.39 25.41
N VAL A 307 12.88 30.05 24.37
CA VAL A 307 13.66 31.28 24.49
C VAL A 307 12.84 32.43 25.09
N PHE A 308 11.63 32.67 24.60
CA PHE A 308 10.75 33.71 25.14
C PHE A 308 10.27 33.40 26.57
N SER A 309 10.06 32.13 26.90
CA SER A 309 9.77 31.70 28.27
C SER A 309 10.96 32.00 29.19
N ILE A 310 12.20 31.76 28.72
CA ILE A 310 13.42 32.18 29.41
C ILE A 310 13.49 33.69 29.54
N PHE A 311 13.32 34.50 28.50
CA PHE A 311 13.44 35.95 28.63
C PHE A 311 12.30 36.60 29.45
N GLY A 312 11.16 35.92 29.60
CA GLY A 312 9.99 36.41 30.33
C GLY A 312 9.07 37.29 29.48
N MET A 313 9.13 37.16 28.15
CA MET A 313 8.36 37.95 27.19
C MET A 313 6.93 37.40 27.05
N GLN A 314 6.07 37.69 28.04
CA GLN A 314 4.76 37.03 28.20
C GLN A 314 3.82 37.20 26.99
N SER A 315 3.77 38.38 26.36
CA SER A 315 2.87 38.61 25.22
C SER A 315 3.17 37.66 24.04
N PHE A 316 4.45 37.46 23.73
CA PHE A 316 4.86 36.56 22.65
C PHE A 316 4.63 35.09 23.00
N VAL A 317 4.85 34.70 24.26
CA VAL A 317 4.54 33.34 24.74
C VAL A 317 3.05 33.03 24.56
N TYR A 318 2.14 33.97 24.89
CA TYR A 318 0.71 33.74 24.71
C TYR A 318 0.30 33.61 23.24
N ILE A 319 0.87 34.41 22.33
CA ILE A 319 0.61 34.29 20.88
C ILE A 319 1.07 32.90 20.38
N LEU A 320 2.27 32.46 20.79
CA LEU A 320 2.79 31.14 20.42
C LEU A 320 1.93 30.01 20.97
N VAL A 321 1.40 30.13 22.19
CA VAL A 321 0.49 29.12 22.77
C VAL A 321 -0.76 28.94 21.91
N ILE A 322 -1.35 30.02 21.38
CA ILE A 322 -2.53 29.95 20.51
C ILE A 322 -2.19 29.24 19.19
N ILE A 323 -1.10 29.63 18.54
CA ILE A 323 -0.66 29.01 17.27
C ILE A 323 -0.34 27.53 17.48
N THR A 324 0.40 27.22 18.54
CA THR A 324 0.85 25.85 18.84
C THR A 324 -0.31 24.94 19.21
N TRP A 325 -1.35 25.45 19.88
CA TRP A 325 -2.54 24.66 20.22
C TRP A 325 -3.21 24.06 18.97
N ILE A 326 -3.39 24.88 17.92
CA ILE A 326 -3.98 24.44 16.64
C ILE A 326 -3.05 23.44 15.95
N LEU A 327 -1.74 23.73 15.90
CA LEU A 327 -0.76 22.86 15.26
C LEU A 327 -0.68 21.48 15.93
N VAL A 328 -0.70 21.43 17.27
CA VAL A 328 -0.72 20.16 18.02
C VAL A 328 -1.96 19.33 17.66
N ALA A 329 -3.14 19.94 17.57
CA ALA A 329 -4.34 19.24 17.12
C ALA A 329 -4.19 18.67 15.69
N GLY A 330 -3.66 19.47 14.76
CA GLY A 330 -3.37 19.02 13.40
C GLY A 330 -2.37 17.85 13.35
N THR A 331 -1.31 17.89 14.17
CA THR A 331 -0.31 16.81 14.24
C THR A 331 -0.89 15.49 14.78
N PHE A 332 -1.81 15.54 15.75
CA PHE A 332 -2.52 14.34 16.21
C PHE A 332 -3.45 13.77 15.13
N ILE A 333 -4.15 14.62 14.38
CA ILE A 333 -4.99 14.17 13.25
C ILE A 333 -4.11 13.47 12.21
N LEU A 334 -2.99 14.08 11.81
CA LEU A 334 -2.02 13.46 10.89
C LEU A 334 -1.48 12.14 11.43
N CYS A 335 -1.15 12.08 12.73
CA CYS A 335 -0.73 10.84 13.39
C CYS A 335 -1.80 9.73 13.25
N GLY A 336 -3.08 10.06 13.45
CA GLY A 336 -4.19 9.12 13.26
C GLY A 336 -4.29 8.63 11.83
N VAL A 337 -4.19 9.52 10.84
CA VAL A 337 -4.21 9.17 9.40
C VAL A 337 -3.06 8.23 9.05
N PHE A 338 -1.83 8.50 9.49
CA PHE A 338 -0.69 7.62 9.24
C PHE A 338 -0.78 6.28 9.95
N LEU A 339 -1.43 6.21 11.11
CA LEU A 339 -1.71 4.93 11.79
C LEU A 339 -2.71 4.08 10.98
N VAL A 340 -3.76 4.71 10.44
CA VAL A 340 -4.73 4.04 9.56
C VAL A 340 -4.02 3.55 8.29
N LEU A 341 -3.18 4.38 7.67
CA LEU A 341 -2.37 4.01 6.51
C LEU A 341 -1.44 2.84 6.82
N HIS A 342 -0.73 2.87 7.96
CA HIS A 342 0.15 1.79 8.40
C HIS A 342 -0.60 0.46 8.50
N ASN A 343 -1.80 0.47 9.10
CA ASN A 343 -2.62 -0.72 9.23
C ASN A 343 -3.12 -1.20 7.86
N ALA A 344 -3.64 -0.30 7.01
CA ALA A 344 -4.06 -0.65 5.65
C ALA A 344 -2.92 -1.28 4.84
N THR A 345 -1.72 -0.69 4.87
CA THR A 345 -0.54 -1.24 4.19
C THR A 345 -0.14 -2.60 4.75
N ALA A 346 -0.16 -2.77 6.07
CA ALA A 346 0.16 -4.06 6.69
C ALA A 346 -0.86 -5.15 6.32
N ASP A 347 -2.14 -4.78 6.21
CA ASP A 347 -3.21 -5.70 5.82
C ASP A 347 -3.09 -6.07 4.34
N THR A 348 -2.81 -5.11 3.45
CA THR A 348 -2.53 -5.36 2.03
C THR A 348 -1.33 -6.29 1.85
N CYS A 349 -0.24 -6.09 2.59
CA CYS A 349 0.94 -6.96 2.51
C CYS A 349 0.62 -8.41 2.88
N VAL A 350 -0.20 -8.63 3.91
CA VAL A 350 -0.61 -9.98 4.31
C VAL A 350 -1.59 -10.58 3.31
N ALA A 351 -2.56 -9.78 2.82
CA ALA A 351 -3.52 -10.19 1.81
C ALA A 351 -2.82 -10.65 0.50
N MET A 352 -1.82 -9.89 0.02
CA MET A 352 -1.02 -10.26 -1.15
C MET A 352 -0.33 -11.62 -0.94
N ASN A 353 0.28 -11.85 0.22
CA ASN A 353 0.96 -13.11 0.52
C ASN A 353 -0.02 -14.30 0.66
N GLU A 354 -1.15 -14.11 1.32
CA GLU A 354 -2.19 -15.16 1.45
C GLU A 354 -2.80 -15.52 0.09
N TRP A 355 -3.01 -14.54 -0.78
CA TRP A 355 -3.46 -14.77 -2.16
C TRP A 355 -2.45 -15.59 -2.96
N VAL A 356 -1.16 -15.25 -2.90
CA VAL A 356 -0.09 -16.02 -3.56
C VAL A 356 -0.07 -17.49 -3.11
N GLN A 357 -0.34 -17.75 -1.83
CA GLN A 357 -0.34 -19.10 -1.25
C GLN A 357 -1.59 -19.92 -1.62
N ASN A 358 -2.68 -19.30 -2.07
CA ASN A 358 -3.97 -19.95 -2.31
C ASN A 358 -4.52 -19.63 -3.72
N PRO A 359 -3.86 -20.08 -4.79
CA PRO A 359 -4.16 -19.64 -6.15
C PRO A 359 -5.49 -20.14 -6.73
N THR A 360 -6.15 -21.11 -6.09
CA THR A 360 -7.43 -21.67 -6.56
C THR A 360 -8.64 -21.09 -5.86
N ALA A 361 -8.44 -20.22 -4.87
CA ALA A 361 -9.53 -19.63 -4.11
C ALA A 361 -9.93 -18.28 -4.71
N HIS A 362 -11.23 -18.04 -4.87
CA HIS A 362 -11.75 -16.72 -5.22
C HIS A 362 -11.64 -15.78 -4.01
N THR A 363 -11.14 -14.58 -4.24
CA THR A 363 -10.85 -13.56 -3.24
C THR A 363 -11.18 -12.16 -3.74
N ALA A 364 -11.19 -11.18 -2.82
CA ALA A 364 -11.36 -9.77 -3.18
C ALA A 364 -10.21 -9.18 -4.02
N LEU A 365 -9.07 -9.87 -4.13
CA LEU A 365 -7.94 -9.41 -4.93
C LEU A 365 -8.13 -9.74 -6.41
N ASP A 366 -8.85 -10.82 -6.73
CA ASP A 366 -9.12 -11.26 -8.11
C ASP A 366 -9.92 -10.22 -8.91
N ASP A 367 -10.82 -9.50 -8.25
CA ASP A 367 -11.64 -8.44 -8.87
C ASP A 367 -10.83 -7.20 -9.29
N ILE A 368 -9.59 -7.07 -8.79
CA ILE A 368 -8.74 -5.88 -8.97
C ILE A 368 -7.58 -6.17 -9.93
N LEU A 369 -7.17 -7.43 -10.02
CA LEU A 369 -6.00 -7.84 -10.78
C LEU A 369 -6.28 -7.88 -12.28
N PRO A 370 -5.29 -7.55 -13.13
CA PRO A 370 -5.39 -7.67 -14.59
C PRO A 370 -5.26 -9.14 -15.05
N CYS A 371 -5.82 -10.06 -14.28
CA CYS A 371 -5.91 -11.47 -14.61
C CYS A 371 -6.98 -11.66 -15.67
N VAL A 372 -6.62 -12.23 -16.81
CA VAL A 372 -7.60 -12.53 -17.87
C VAL A 372 -8.41 -13.75 -17.44
N GLU A 373 -9.72 -13.73 -17.66
CA GLU A 373 -10.55 -14.91 -17.46
C GLU A 373 -9.98 -16.10 -18.23
N ASN A 374 -10.00 -17.28 -17.61
CA ASN A 374 -9.42 -18.50 -18.15
C ASN A 374 -9.86 -18.77 -19.60
N ILE A 375 -11.12 -18.47 -19.93
CA ILE A 375 -11.70 -18.66 -21.27
C ILE A 375 -11.01 -17.78 -22.32
N THR A 376 -10.89 -16.48 -22.06
CA THR A 376 -10.31 -15.52 -23.02
C THR A 376 -8.81 -15.71 -23.20
N ALA A 377 -8.09 -16.07 -22.12
CA ALA A 377 -6.66 -16.38 -22.20
C ALA A 377 -6.42 -17.68 -23.00
N GLN A 378 -7.24 -18.71 -22.77
CA GLN A 378 -7.16 -19.98 -23.49
C GLN A 378 -7.50 -19.82 -24.97
N GLU A 379 -8.51 -19.00 -25.30
CA GLU A 379 -8.84 -18.66 -26.69
C GLU A 379 -7.66 -18.00 -27.40
N THR A 380 -7.06 -16.99 -26.77
CA THR A 380 -5.90 -16.26 -27.33
C THR A 380 -4.71 -17.20 -27.53
N LEU A 381 -4.40 -18.06 -26.55
CA LEU A 381 -3.33 -19.04 -26.65
C LEU A 381 -3.58 -20.05 -27.78
N ASN A 382 -4.79 -20.60 -27.86
CA ASN A 382 -5.16 -21.57 -28.90
C ASN A 382 -5.04 -20.95 -30.29
N LYS A 383 -5.43 -19.68 -30.44
CA LYS A 383 -5.34 -18.96 -31.71
C LYS A 383 -3.89 -18.73 -32.12
N THR A 384 -3.01 -18.36 -31.19
CA THR A 384 -1.57 -18.26 -31.46
C THR A 384 -0.98 -19.61 -31.92
N LYS A 385 -1.38 -20.73 -31.31
CA LYS A 385 -0.98 -22.09 -31.72
C LYS A 385 -1.52 -22.45 -33.11
N GLU A 386 -2.78 -22.12 -33.37
CA GLU A 386 -3.43 -22.35 -34.67
C GLU A 386 -2.69 -21.59 -35.78
N VAL A 387 -2.42 -20.29 -35.59
CA VAL A 387 -1.68 -19.47 -36.56
C VAL A 387 -0.29 -20.05 -36.81
N THR A 388 0.42 -20.45 -35.75
CA THR A 388 1.76 -21.07 -35.87
C THR A 388 1.70 -22.36 -36.69
N SER A 389 0.74 -23.23 -36.38
CA SER A 389 0.54 -24.51 -37.08
C SER A 389 0.19 -24.31 -38.56
N GLN A 390 -0.74 -23.39 -38.86
CA GLN A 390 -1.15 -23.09 -40.23
C GLN A 390 -0.01 -22.47 -41.04
N LEU A 391 0.79 -21.59 -40.44
CA LEU A 391 1.93 -20.98 -41.12
C LEU A 391 3.00 -22.02 -41.48
N VAL A 392 3.27 -22.98 -40.58
CA VAL A 392 4.15 -24.11 -40.89
C VAL A 392 3.57 -24.97 -42.01
N ASN A 393 2.26 -25.20 -42.02
CA ASN A 393 1.60 -25.96 -43.09
C ASN A 393 1.72 -25.27 -44.45
N VAL A 394 1.56 -23.94 -44.51
CA VAL A 394 1.78 -23.15 -45.74
C VAL A 394 3.21 -23.33 -46.25
N ILE A 395 4.21 -23.22 -45.37
CA ILE A 395 5.61 -23.43 -45.74
C ILE A 395 5.82 -24.86 -46.27
N ASN A 396 5.33 -25.86 -45.54
CA ASN A 396 5.48 -27.26 -45.93
C ASN A 396 4.77 -27.59 -47.24
N GLN A 397 3.61 -27.00 -47.52
CA GLN A 397 2.93 -27.15 -48.80
C GLN A 397 3.78 -26.65 -49.96
N VAL A 398 4.44 -25.49 -49.81
CA VAL A 398 5.35 -24.99 -50.85
C VAL A 398 6.58 -25.89 -50.98
N ILE A 399 7.14 -26.36 -49.88
CA ILE A 399 8.28 -27.30 -49.90
C ILE A 399 7.91 -28.58 -50.68
N THR A 400 6.80 -29.22 -50.34
CA THR A 400 6.44 -30.52 -50.92
C THR A 400 5.88 -30.41 -52.33
N ASN A 401 5.07 -29.39 -52.61
CA ASN A 401 4.33 -29.27 -53.86
C ASN A 401 5.02 -28.39 -54.91
N VAL A 402 5.94 -27.52 -54.48
CA VAL A 402 6.67 -26.61 -55.40
C VAL A 402 8.16 -26.92 -55.42
N SER A 403 8.86 -26.79 -54.29
CA SER A 403 10.33 -26.88 -54.28
C SER A 403 10.86 -28.30 -54.54
N ASN A 404 10.22 -29.31 -53.95
CA ASN A 404 10.62 -30.72 -54.08
C ASN A 404 10.06 -31.41 -55.33
N VAL A 405 9.21 -30.73 -56.12
CA VAL A 405 8.67 -31.25 -57.38
C VAL A 405 9.58 -30.84 -58.54
N ASN A 406 9.84 -31.77 -59.46
CA ASN A 406 10.59 -31.51 -60.69
C ASN A 406 9.60 -31.11 -61.80
N PHE A 407 9.31 -29.81 -61.93
CA PHE A 407 8.40 -29.33 -62.98
C PHE A 407 9.03 -29.39 -64.38
N SER A 408 8.19 -29.58 -65.39
CA SER A 408 8.58 -29.37 -66.78
C SER A 408 8.67 -27.86 -67.08
N PRO A 409 9.57 -27.40 -67.99
CA PRO A 409 9.72 -25.99 -68.36
C PRO A 409 8.44 -25.29 -68.85
N VAL A 410 7.40 -26.04 -69.19
CA VAL A 410 6.10 -25.52 -69.64
C VAL A 410 5.28 -24.94 -68.48
N PHE A 411 5.55 -25.35 -67.23
CA PHE A 411 4.78 -24.93 -66.05
C PHE A 411 5.34 -23.65 -65.42
N VAL A 412 5.24 -22.52 -66.12
CA VAL A 412 5.56 -21.18 -65.57
C VAL A 412 4.34 -20.67 -64.78
N PRO A 413 4.49 -20.11 -63.55
CA PRO A 413 5.73 -19.72 -62.88
C PRO A 413 6.36 -20.77 -61.96
N LEU A 414 5.77 -21.96 -61.81
CA LEU A 414 6.23 -22.99 -60.87
C LEU A 414 7.61 -23.57 -61.22
N TYR A 415 7.98 -23.56 -62.49
CA TYR A 415 9.29 -24.01 -62.96
C TYR A 415 10.35 -22.91 -62.83
N TYR A 416 11.44 -23.22 -62.13
CA TYR A 416 12.63 -22.35 -62.04
C TYR A 416 13.95 -23.14 -62.03
N ASN A 417 13.97 -24.34 -62.62
CA ASN A 417 15.11 -25.27 -62.62
C ASN A 417 15.46 -25.82 -61.22
N GLN A 418 14.45 -26.36 -60.53
CA GLN A 418 14.61 -27.05 -59.26
C GLN A 418 15.56 -28.26 -59.40
N SER A 419 16.80 -28.11 -58.93
CA SER A 419 17.86 -29.13 -59.03
C SER A 419 18.51 -29.38 -57.67
N GLY A 420 19.06 -30.58 -57.44
CA GLY A 420 19.73 -30.92 -56.17
C GLY A 420 18.87 -31.71 -55.17
N PRO A 421 19.40 -31.96 -53.95
CA PRO A 421 18.78 -32.84 -52.95
C PRO A 421 17.45 -32.28 -52.45
N LEU A 422 16.55 -33.16 -52.01
CA LEU A 422 15.24 -32.77 -51.49
C LEU A 422 15.39 -31.90 -50.23
N LEU A 423 14.60 -30.84 -50.19
CA LEU A 423 14.54 -29.91 -49.07
C LEU A 423 13.76 -30.58 -47.92
N PRO A 424 14.32 -30.63 -46.70
CA PRO A 424 13.61 -31.15 -45.54
C PRO A 424 12.48 -30.21 -45.12
N THR A 425 11.36 -30.78 -44.67
CA THR A 425 10.18 -30.03 -44.22
C THR A 425 10.40 -29.35 -42.88
N LEU A 426 9.66 -28.28 -42.63
CA LEU A 426 9.63 -27.61 -41.34
C LEU A 426 8.83 -28.44 -40.34
N CYS A 427 9.38 -28.62 -39.14
CA CYS A 427 8.65 -29.23 -38.05
C CYS A 427 7.49 -28.33 -37.60
N ASN A 428 6.30 -28.90 -37.55
CA ASN A 428 5.17 -28.25 -36.88
C ASN A 428 5.27 -28.59 -35.38
N PRO A 429 5.39 -27.62 -34.47
CA PRO A 429 5.47 -27.91 -33.03
C PRO A 429 4.16 -28.48 -32.48
N PHE A 430 3.06 -28.41 -33.24
CA PHE A 430 1.73 -28.83 -32.81
C PHE A 430 1.16 -29.95 -33.70
N ASN A 431 0.31 -30.77 -33.08
CA ASN A 431 -0.59 -31.70 -33.75
C ASN A 431 -1.86 -30.97 -34.25
N PRO A 432 -2.74 -31.62 -35.06
CA PRO A 432 -4.01 -31.03 -35.49
C PRO A 432 -4.97 -30.63 -34.36
N ASP A 433 -4.82 -31.24 -33.18
CA ASP A 433 -5.53 -30.92 -31.94
C ASP A 433 -4.83 -29.81 -31.12
N LEU A 434 -3.79 -29.18 -31.67
CA LEU A 434 -2.98 -28.11 -31.06
C LEU A 434 -2.19 -28.53 -29.81
N LEU A 435 -2.07 -29.84 -29.56
CA LEU A 435 -1.16 -30.38 -28.55
C LEU A 435 0.28 -30.39 -29.07
N GLU A 436 1.23 -30.18 -28.16
CA GLU A 436 2.66 -30.20 -28.50
C GLU A 436 3.10 -31.58 -29.01
N ARG A 437 3.93 -31.60 -30.05
CA ARG A 437 4.51 -32.82 -30.59
C ARG A 437 6.02 -32.71 -30.74
N LYS A 438 6.70 -33.86 -30.67
CA LYS A 438 8.11 -33.95 -31.05
C LYS A 438 8.23 -34.02 -32.57
N CYS A 439 9.26 -33.35 -33.10
CA CYS A 439 9.59 -33.41 -34.52
C CYS A 439 10.01 -34.82 -34.93
N SER A 440 9.55 -35.26 -36.10
CA SER A 440 9.91 -36.55 -36.68
C SER A 440 11.30 -36.50 -37.32
N SER A 441 11.93 -37.66 -37.48
CA SER A 441 13.22 -37.77 -38.18
C SER A 441 13.08 -37.26 -39.61
N GLY A 442 13.88 -36.24 -39.98
CA GLY A 442 13.85 -35.59 -41.30
C GLY A 442 13.14 -34.24 -41.34
N GLU A 443 12.42 -33.85 -40.28
CA GLU A 443 11.91 -32.49 -40.11
C GLU A 443 12.99 -31.58 -39.52
N VAL A 444 12.95 -30.28 -39.86
CA VAL A 444 13.85 -29.27 -39.29
C VAL A 444 13.11 -28.41 -38.28
N ASP A 445 13.72 -28.19 -37.12
CA ASP A 445 13.18 -27.33 -36.07
C ASP A 445 13.18 -25.84 -36.47
N LEU A 446 12.21 -25.07 -35.94
CA LEU A 446 12.08 -23.63 -36.17
C LEU A 446 13.38 -22.85 -35.91
N ASN A 447 14.17 -23.25 -34.91
CA ASN A 447 15.43 -22.58 -34.55
C ASN A 447 16.53 -22.68 -35.61
N ASN A 448 16.55 -23.81 -36.35
CA ASN A 448 17.63 -24.15 -37.26
C ASN A 448 17.21 -24.15 -38.73
N ALA A 449 15.92 -24.08 -39.04
CA ALA A 449 15.37 -24.18 -40.39
C ALA A 449 16.03 -23.24 -41.40
N THR A 450 16.17 -21.95 -41.06
CA THR A 450 16.78 -20.96 -41.96
C THR A 450 18.24 -21.29 -42.30
N LYS A 451 19.03 -21.76 -41.31
CA LYS A 451 20.42 -22.18 -41.52
C LYS A 451 20.51 -23.42 -42.40
N VAL A 452 19.63 -24.40 -42.20
CA VAL A 452 19.61 -25.63 -42.98
C VAL A 452 19.20 -25.34 -44.43
N TRP A 453 18.12 -24.59 -44.63
CA TRP A 453 17.60 -24.28 -45.97
C TRP A 453 18.51 -23.37 -46.79
N LYS A 454 19.35 -22.56 -46.15
CA LYS A 454 20.33 -21.72 -46.86
C LYS A 454 21.25 -22.52 -47.79
N ASN A 455 21.54 -23.78 -47.44
CA ASN A 455 22.36 -24.67 -48.26
C ASN A 455 21.66 -25.18 -49.53
N PHE A 456 20.36 -24.92 -49.68
CA PHE A 456 19.54 -25.36 -50.81
C PHE A 456 19.16 -24.19 -51.75
N VAL A 457 19.68 -22.98 -51.48
CA VAL A 457 19.43 -21.78 -52.27
C VAL A 457 20.33 -21.77 -53.49
N CYS A 458 19.73 -21.57 -54.66
CA CYS A 458 20.46 -21.41 -55.92
C CYS A 458 20.78 -19.93 -56.20
N GLU A 459 21.78 -19.70 -57.05
CA GLU A 459 21.97 -18.40 -57.70
C GLU A 459 21.02 -18.28 -58.89
N VAL A 460 20.37 -17.13 -59.04
CA VAL A 460 19.34 -16.92 -60.07
C VAL A 460 19.81 -15.99 -61.19
N SER A 461 19.32 -16.24 -62.40
CA SER A 461 19.47 -15.34 -63.55
C SER A 461 18.59 -14.09 -63.41
N SER A 462 18.75 -13.13 -64.34
CA SER A 462 17.87 -11.96 -64.45
C SER A 462 16.39 -12.31 -64.67
N SER A 463 16.10 -13.53 -65.16
CA SER A 463 14.75 -14.06 -65.34
C SER A 463 14.23 -14.87 -64.14
N GLY A 464 14.99 -14.94 -63.03
CA GLY A 464 14.57 -15.64 -61.81
C GLY A 464 14.75 -17.16 -61.82
N ILE A 465 15.48 -17.70 -62.80
CA ILE A 465 15.72 -19.14 -62.95
C ILE A 465 17.03 -19.53 -62.26
N CYS A 466 17.07 -20.66 -61.56
CA CYS A 466 18.28 -21.18 -60.94
C CYS A 466 19.35 -21.52 -61.99
N ILE A 467 20.55 -20.96 -61.83
CA ILE A 467 21.77 -21.23 -62.60
C ILE A 467 22.59 -22.33 -61.93
N THR A 468 22.68 -22.30 -60.59
CA THR A 468 23.36 -23.32 -59.79
C THR A 468 22.39 -24.38 -59.27
N THR A 469 22.91 -25.52 -58.82
CA THR A 469 22.10 -26.57 -58.20
C THR A 469 21.45 -26.06 -56.91
N GLY A 470 20.12 -25.98 -56.88
CA GLY A 470 19.35 -25.65 -55.69
C GLY A 470 17.85 -25.80 -55.91
N ARG A 471 17.12 -25.88 -54.81
CA ARG A 471 15.66 -26.09 -54.78
C ARG A 471 14.91 -24.81 -54.40
N LEU A 472 15.59 -23.80 -53.87
CA LEU A 472 15.01 -22.53 -53.46
C LEU A 472 15.63 -21.36 -54.24
N THR A 473 14.79 -20.48 -54.76
CA THR A 473 15.25 -19.16 -55.20
C THR A 473 15.46 -18.25 -53.98
N PRO A 474 16.30 -17.21 -54.07
CA PRO A 474 16.47 -16.25 -52.98
C PRO A 474 15.15 -15.61 -52.52
N ALA A 475 14.20 -15.39 -53.44
CA ALA A 475 12.88 -14.85 -53.13
C ALA A 475 12.05 -15.79 -52.25
N ILE A 476 11.92 -17.06 -52.65
CA ILE A 476 11.17 -18.08 -51.88
C ILE A 476 11.85 -18.32 -50.53
N TYR A 477 13.18 -18.40 -50.50
CA TYR A 477 13.94 -18.54 -49.25
C TYR A 477 13.64 -17.40 -48.26
N ASN A 478 13.65 -16.15 -48.73
CA ASN A 478 13.36 -15.00 -47.86
C ASN A 478 11.91 -15.02 -47.34
N GLN A 479 10.94 -15.43 -48.16
CA GLN A 479 9.55 -15.60 -47.73
C GLN A 479 9.41 -16.71 -46.68
N MET A 480 10.02 -17.87 -46.91
CA MET A 480 10.03 -18.99 -45.96
C MET A 480 10.76 -18.61 -44.65
N ALA A 481 11.87 -17.90 -44.73
CA ALA A 481 12.62 -17.44 -43.56
C ALA A 481 11.82 -16.44 -42.73
N ALA A 482 11.08 -15.52 -43.37
CA ALA A 482 10.15 -14.64 -42.69
C ALA A 482 9.03 -15.43 -41.99
N GLY A 483 8.47 -16.43 -42.68
CA GLY A 483 7.49 -17.35 -42.10
C GLY A 483 8.00 -18.08 -40.87
N VAL A 484 9.20 -18.67 -40.94
CA VAL A 484 9.86 -19.33 -39.80
C VAL A 484 10.08 -18.36 -38.65
N ASN A 485 10.53 -17.12 -38.92
CA ASN A 485 10.79 -16.14 -37.86
C ASN A 485 9.51 -15.75 -37.11
N VAL A 486 8.38 -15.60 -37.83
CA VAL A 486 7.08 -15.30 -37.22
C VAL A 486 6.54 -16.51 -36.47
N SER A 487 6.60 -17.71 -37.04
CA SER A 487 6.24 -18.96 -36.34
C SER A 487 7.06 -19.15 -35.07
N TYR A 488 8.36 -18.85 -35.11
CA TYR A 488 9.25 -18.92 -33.96
C TYR A 488 8.84 -17.90 -32.88
N GLY A 489 8.57 -16.64 -33.27
CA GLY A 489 8.08 -15.62 -32.33
C GLY A 489 6.79 -16.05 -31.63
N LEU A 490 5.76 -16.42 -32.39
CA LEU A 490 4.48 -16.86 -31.83
C LEU A 490 4.62 -18.10 -30.92
N TYR A 491 5.51 -19.03 -31.26
CA TYR A 491 5.83 -20.18 -30.41
C TYR A 491 6.57 -19.77 -29.13
N HIS A 492 7.55 -18.88 -29.23
CA HIS A 492 8.39 -18.42 -28.11
C HIS A 492 7.61 -17.64 -27.05
N TYR A 493 6.63 -16.81 -27.46
CA TYR A 493 5.76 -16.09 -26.53
C TYR A 493 4.60 -16.94 -25.98
N GLY A 494 4.44 -18.19 -26.43
CA GLY A 494 3.41 -19.12 -25.94
C GLY A 494 3.39 -19.29 -24.41
N PRO A 495 4.54 -19.58 -23.75
CA PRO A 495 4.62 -19.68 -22.29
C PRO A 495 4.23 -18.39 -21.56
N PHE A 496 4.54 -17.22 -22.11
CA PHE A 496 4.11 -15.94 -21.54
C PHE A 496 2.57 -15.81 -21.56
N LEU A 497 1.91 -16.21 -22.63
CA LEU A 497 0.44 -16.21 -22.69
C LEU A 497 -0.18 -17.19 -21.67
N VAL A 498 0.47 -18.31 -21.38
CA VAL A 498 0.08 -19.21 -20.29
C VAL A 498 0.24 -18.52 -18.92
N SER A 499 1.30 -17.72 -18.74
CA SER A 499 1.52 -16.98 -17.49
C SER A 499 0.44 -15.94 -17.19
N LEU A 500 -0.22 -15.43 -18.23
CA LEU A 500 -1.38 -14.53 -18.10
C LEU A 500 -2.64 -15.29 -17.68
N GLN A 501 -2.79 -16.53 -18.14
CA GLN A 501 -3.93 -17.41 -17.82
C GLN A 501 -3.88 -17.88 -16.35
N ASP A 502 -2.71 -18.25 -15.86
CA ASP A 502 -2.54 -18.72 -14.48
C ASP A 502 -2.18 -17.59 -13.50
N CYS A 503 -2.05 -16.34 -13.97
CA CYS A 503 -1.61 -15.19 -13.18
C CYS A 503 -0.31 -15.40 -12.43
N SER A 504 0.58 -16.27 -12.92
CA SER A 504 1.89 -16.49 -12.33
C SER A 504 2.74 -15.23 -12.33
N PHE A 505 2.57 -14.35 -13.32
CA PHE A 505 3.24 -13.04 -13.35
C PHE A 505 2.87 -12.18 -12.13
N VAL A 506 1.56 -12.04 -11.83
CA VAL A 506 1.08 -11.29 -10.66
C VAL A 506 1.58 -11.95 -9.38
N ARG A 507 1.53 -13.28 -9.31
CA ARG A 507 2.01 -14.02 -8.13
C ARG A 507 3.49 -13.76 -7.88
N GLN A 508 4.31 -13.71 -8.93
CA GLN A 508 5.72 -13.36 -8.81
C GLN A 508 5.89 -11.92 -8.35
N THR A 509 5.18 -10.95 -8.97
CA THR A 509 5.21 -9.55 -8.55
C THR A 509 4.81 -9.37 -7.09
N PHE A 510 3.74 -10.04 -6.63
CA PHE A 510 3.28 -9.94 -5.24
C PHE A 510 4.21 -10.65 -4.25
N THR A 511 4.85 -11.74 -4.67
CA THR A 511 5.92 -12.36 -3.88
C THR A 511 7.07 -11.39 -3.67
N ASP A 512 7.50 -10.71 -4.73
CA ASP A 512 8.60 -9.74 -4.68
C ASP A 512 8.21 -8.49 -3.86
N VAL A 513 6.99 -7.97 -4.04
CA VAL A 513 6.44 -6.86 -3.23
C VAL A 513 6.37 -7.24 -1.75
N HIS A 514 5.85 -8.42 -1.42
CA HIS A 514 5.72 -8.87 -0.04
C HIS A 514 7.07 -9.11 0.63
N THR A 515 8.02 -9.75 -0.06
CA THR A 515 9.31 -10.14 0.54
C THR A 515 10.29 -8.97 0.59
N THR A 516 10.32 -8.12 -0.45
CA THR A 516 11.34 -7.08 -0.60
C THR A 516 10.86 -5.71 -0.12
N TYR A 517 9.63 -5.32 -0.46
CA TYR A 517 9.15 -3.95 -0.28
C TYR A 517 8.30 -3.74 0.98
N CYS A 518 7.41 -4.68 1.30
CA CYS A 518 6.53 -4.63 2.46
C CYS A 518 7.24 -4.45 3.82
N PRO A 519 8.41 -5.07 4.10
CA PRO A 519 9.13 -4.82 5.36
C PRO A 519 9.53 -3.35 5.53
N GLY A 520 10.01 -2.72 4.44
CA GLY A 520 10.36 -1.30 4.40
C GLY A 520 9.14 -0.41 4.61
N LEU A 521 8.08 -0.65 3.84
CA LEU A 521 6.83 0.10 3.93
C LEU A 521 6.24 0.08 5.34
N ARG A 522 6.17 -1.10 5.97
CA ARG A 522 5.67 -1.25 7.35
C ARG A 522 6.56 -0.58 8.38
N LYS A 523 7.89 -0.71 8.26
CA LYS A 523 8.85 -0.12 9.19
C LYS A 523 8.82 1.40 9.14
N TYR A 524 8.85 1.99 7.95
CA TYR A 524 8.95 3.44 7.80
C TYR A 524 7.61 4.16 8.01
N SER A 525 6.48 3.56 7.60
CA SER A 525 5.15 4.08 7.99
C SER A 525 4.98 4.09 9.52
N ARG A 526 5.54 3.09 10.22
CA ARG A 526 5.57 3.07 11.68
C ARG A 526 6.37 4.21 12.29
N TYR A 527 7.55 4.51 11.75
CA TYR A 527 8.36 5.63 12.22
C TYR A 527 7.66 6.97 12.07
N ILE A 528 6.87 7.15 11.00
CA ILE A 528 6.13 8.37 10.78
C ILE A 528 5.11 8.64 11.89
N TYR A 529 4.20 7.69 12.17
CA TYR A 529 3.18 7.95 13.19
C TYR A 529 3.78 8.02 14.60
N ILE A 530 4.84 7.25 14.89
CA ILE A 530 5.57 7.35 16.16
C ILE A 530 6.23 8.73 16.30
N GLY A 531 6.88 9.21 15.25
CA GLY A 531 7.50 10.53 15.21
C GLY A 531 6.47 11.66 15.41
N LEU A 532 5.35 11.59 14.68
CA LEU A 532 4.24 12.54 14.85
C LEU A 532 3.71 12.52 16.29
N LEU A 533 3.41 11.34 16.84
CA LEU A 533 2.92 11.20 18.21
C LEU A 533 3.90 11.80 19.24
N LEU A 534 5.20 11.51 19.09
CA LEU A 534 6.24 11.99 20.00
C LEU A 534 6.35 13.53 19.96
N VAL A 535 6.37 14.12 18.76
CA VAL A 535 6.39 15.59 18.60
C VAL A 535 5.12 16.21 19.16
N SER A 536 3.94 15.67 18.85
CA SER A 536 2.66 16.18 19.34
C SER A 536 2.62 16.21 20.87
N VAL A 537 2.98 15.10 21.52
CA VAL A 537 2.97 15.00 22.99
C VAL A 537 4.02 15.90 23.62
N ALA A 538 5.24 15.95 23.07
CA ALA A 538 6.31 16.79 23.60
C ALA A 538 5.95 18.28 23.53
N VAL A 539 5.41 18.74 22.40
CA VAL A 539 5.01 20.14 22.22
C VAL A 539 3.75 20.47 23.03
N MET A 540 2.77 19.56 23.10
CA MET A 540 1.60 19.67 23.98
C MET A 540 1.99 19.92 25.44
N LEU A 541 3.02 19.23 25.93
CA LEU A 541 3.51 19.43 27.29
C LEU A 541 4.34 20.71 27.42
N SER A 542 5.16 21.02 26.41
CA SER A 542 5.99 22.23 26.37
C SER A 542 5.16 23.50 26.51
N ILE A 543 3.99 23.60 25.85
CA ILE A 543 3.16 24.81 25.94
C ILE A 543 2.63 25.06 27.36
N LEU A 544 2.35 24.01 28.13
CA LEU A 544 1.90 24.14 29.51
C LEU A 544 3.01 24.72 30.39
N PHE A 545 4.23 24.20 30.21
CA PHE A 545 5.39 24.63 30.97
C PHE A 545 5.92 26.01 30.54
N TRP A 546 5.72 26.43 29.28
CA TRP A 546 6.02 27.82 28.88
C TRP A 546 5.24 28.85 29.70
N VAL A 547 3.96 28.58 29.94
CA VAL A 547 3.08 29.46 30.72
C VAL A 547 3.43 29.40 32.21
N ILE A 548 3.63 28.20 32.77
CA ILE A 548 3.96 28.02 34.20
C ILE A 548 5.31 28.67 34.53
N TYR A 549 6.36 28.37 33.76
CA TYR A 549 7.69 28.91 33.99
C TYR A 549 7.73 30.44 33.78
N GLY A 550 7.11 30.94 32.71
CA GLY A 550 7.02 32.38 32.45
C GLY A 550 6.26 33.16 33.53
N ARG A 551 5.29 32.51 34.20
CA ARG A 551 4.59 33.08 35.36
C ARG A 551 5.45 33.08 36.61
N GLU A 552 6.05 31.96 36.99
CA GLU A 552 6.91 31.84 38.17
C GLU A 552 8.14 32.77 38.11
N ARG A 553 8.74 32.93 36.93
CA ARG A 553 9.84 33.89 36.70
C ARG A 553 9.42 35.32 37.03
N ARG A 554 8.25 35.74 36.56
CA ARG A 554 7.72 37.09 36.83
C ARG A 554 7.52 37.27 38.33
N HIS A 555 6.89 36.32 39.01
CA HIS A 555 6.73 36.38 40.46
C HIS A 555 8.06 36.52 41.21
N ARG A 556 9.13 35.83 40.77
CA ARG A 556 10.49 35.99 41.33
C ARG A 556 11.06 37.40 41.15
N VAL A 557 10.87 38.03 39.99
CA VAL A 557 11.36 39.41 39.75
C VAL A 557 10.59 40.41 40.61
N TYR A 558 9.26 40.33 40.62
CA TYR A 558 8.41 41.20 41.44
C TYR A 558 8.70 41.05 42.94
N THR A 559 8.86 39.82 43.45
CA THR A 559 9.22 39.61 44.87
C THR A 559 10.62 40.11 45.19
N LYS A 560 11.60 40.03 44.27
CA LYS A 560 12.93 40.61 44.49
C LYS A 560 12.93 42.14 44.54
N GLU A 561 12.10 42.81 43.73
CA GLU A 561 12.01 44.27 43.70
C GLU A 561 11.22 44.86 44.89
N HIS A 562 10.29 44.10 45.48
CA HIS A 562 9.39 44.59 46.54
C HIS A 562 9.72 44.05 47.95
N VAL A 563 10.86 43.39 48.14
CA VAL A 563 11.39 43.12 49.49
C VAL A 563 12.08 44.40 49.98
N PRO A 564 11.67 44.98 51.13
CA PRO A 564 12.36 46.14 51.69
C PRO A 564 13.83 45.78 51.95
N LYS A 565 14.78 46.62 51.53
CA LYS A 565 16.16 46.54 52.04
C LYS A 565 16.07 46.58 53.58
N PRO A 566 16.80 45.72 54.31
CA PRO A 566 16.87 45.86 55.76
C PRO A 566 17.37 47.27 56.07
N VAL A 567 16.57 48.01 56.85
CA VAL A 567 16.96 49.29 57.42
C VAL A 567 18.20 48.99 58.27
N GLY A 568 19.33 49.63 57.92
CA GLY A 568 20.54 49.55 58.74
C GLY A 568 20.22 50.06 60.14
N ASP A 569 20.68 49.31 61.15
CA ASP A 569 20.53 49.65 62.55
C ASP A 569 20.96 51.10 62.81
N PHE A 570 20.03 51.89 63.33
CA PHE A 570 20.36 53.08 64.11
C PHE A 570 20.83 52.60 65.47
N GLU A 571 22.14 52.63 65.72
CA GLU A 571 22.66 52.67 67.09
C GLU A 571 23.06 54.10 67.44
N GLN A 572 22.36 54.59 68.47
CA GLN A 572 22.64 55.81 69.19
C GLN A 572 24.00 55.71 69.88
N GLU A 573 24.89 56.68 69.66
CA GLU A 573 25.94 57.00 70.62
C GLU A 573 25.61 58.31 71.31
N LYS A 574 25.65 58.25 72.64
CA LYS A 574 25.14 59.19 73.63
C LYS A 574 26.30 60.00 74.18
N GLN A 575 26.27 61.32 74.01
CA GLN A 575 26.98 62.37 74.78
C GLN A 575 26.36 63.70 74.28
N THR A 576 25.61 64.50 75.05
CA THR A 576 25.72 64.92 76.45
C THR A 576 24.34 65.30 76.96
#